data_AF-A0A453P086-F1
#
_entry.id   AF-A0A453P086-F1
#
_cell.length_a   1.000
_cell.length_b   1.000
_cell.length_c   1.000
_cell.angle_alpha   90.00
_cell.angle_beta   90.00
_cell.angle_gamma   90.00
#
_symmetry.space_group_name_H-M   'P 1'
#
loop_
_entity.id
_entity.type
_entity.pdbx_description
1 polymer ?
#
loop_
_entity_poly.entity_id
_entity_poly.type
_entity_poly.pdbx_seq_one_letter_code
_entity_poly.pdbx_strand_id
1 'polypeptide(L)'
;LGTSTARPYFPPLRRAPAERNRQTLQNMPPSREQPAAAAAADGGVEENVMAILDSFVGIKDSRDLHDDRAAFLEAVRSVGLAGDKPMIPTERMYDAVFLILQSSSSLELNIASFHLLVELGKKYPRVYLANSGSQQTLVIVKESWSPFLLGNNLASGENGRNTSRSNHLFDSLRFSLLTEAMVEASNDTGANNGLKHIENMVLFQYLVHTLEADFVPRHIAYKESLDWVIIRESVLNVLLGSRKLVFKTFVKNCISLLNQHQREVEDDISSKSASDLDSSLTISSLEFEREALISVKKLFIMVSYINIIVFSIIHRLCQVQMLTISVFFVGYKP
;
A
#
# COMPACT_ATOMS: atom_id res chain seq x y z
N LEU A 1 99.95 12.47 -9.09
CA LEU A 1 101.07 13.13 -8.39
C LEU A 1 100.56 14.44 -7.81
N GLY A 2 100.75 14.66 -6.51
CA GLY A 2 100.57 15.98 -5.86
C GLY A 2 99.15 16.23 -5.35
N THR A 3 98.88 16.04 -4.05
CA THR A 3 99.00 17.04 -2.94
C THR A 3 97.79 17.98 -2.88
N SER A 4 96.89 17.84 -1.91
CA SER A 4 97.01 18.16 -0.47
C SER A 4 96.51 19.58 -0.16
N THR A 5 96.16 19.78 1.12
CA THR A 5 95.72 20.99 1.85
C THR A 5 94.26 21.42 1.59
N ALA A 6 93.25 21.12 2.43
CA ALA A 6 93.05 21.43 3.87
C ALA A 6 93.17 22.94 4.13
N ARG A 7 92.29 23.68 4.83
CA ARG A 7 91.11 23.49 5.71
C ARG A 7 90.70 24.97 6.10
N PRO A 8 89.82 25.27 7.07
CA PRO A 8 88.43 24.90 7.33
C PRO A 8 87.60 26.19 7.68
N TYR A 9 86.53 26.04 8.49
CA TYR A 9 85.84 27.03 9.36
C TYR A 9 84.54 27.68 8.82
N PHE A 10 83.41 27.78 9.55
CA PHE A 10 83.03 27.54 10.97
C PHE A 10 81.60 26.96 11.06
N PRO A 11 81.22 26.28 12.17
CA PRO A 11 79.90 25.73 12.49
C PRO A 11 79.08 26.78 13.32
N PRO A 12 78.01 26.44 14.08
CA PRO A 12 77.12 25.27 14.07
C PRO A 12 75.63 25.67 14.00
N LEU A 13 74.73 24.81 13.50
CA LEU A 13 73.38 24.73 14.09
C LEU A 13 72.90 23.28 14.15
N ARG A 14 72.24 22.97 15.27
CA ARG A 14 72.04 21.66 15.88
C ARG A 14 71.33 20.64 14.99
N ARG A 15 71.71 19.38 15.19
CA ARG A 15 71.07 18.15 14.73
C ARG A 15 69.56 18.14 14.96
N ALA A 16 68.81 17.72 13.95
CA ALA A 16 67.55 16.99 14.12
C ALA A 16 67.74 15.56 13.58
N PRO A 17 67.22 14.51 14.25
CA PRO A 17 67.52 13.13 13.89
C PRO A 17 66.63 12.62 12.74
N ALA A 18 67.13 11.53 12.15
CA ALA A 18 66.61 10.79 11.04
C ALA A 18 65.19 10.21 11.22
N GLU A 19 64.60 9.89 10.08
CA GLU A 19 63.66 8.77 9.86
C GLU A 19 62.35 8.78 10.63
N ARG A 20 61.32 9.38 10.02
CA ARG A 20 59.97 8.77 9.99
C ARG A 20 59.12 9.42 8.90
N ASN A 21 59.19 8.94 7.66
CA ASN A 21 58.18 9.24 6.65
C ASN A 21 58.21 8.19 5.54
N ARG A 22 57.61 7.03 5.82
CA ARG A 22 57.16 6.09 4.77
C ARG A 22 55.87 5.33 5.14
N GLN A 23 55.11 5.84 6.11
CA GLN A 23 53.81 5.29 6.51
C GLN A 23 52.88 6.41 6.99
N THR A 24 52.28 7.15 6.06
CA THR A 24 51.09 8.01 6.29
C THR A 24 50.40 8.33 4.95
N LEU A 25 50.23 7.31 4.11
CA LEU A 25 49.28 7.32 2.98
C LEU A 25 48.39 6.08 3.10
N GLN A 26 47.73 5.95 4.25
CA GLN A 26 46.62 5.06 4.52
C GLN A 26 46.02 5.54 5.84
N ASN A 27 44.69 5.67 5.89
CA ASN A 27 43.86 6.29 6.94
C ASN A 27 43.47 7.75 6.65
N MET A 28 42.86 7.98 5.48
CA MET A 28 41.72 8.90 5.43
C MET A 28 40.45 8.07 5.64
N PRO A 29 39.57 8.42 6.59
CA PRO A 29 38.25 7.80 6.65
C PRO A 29 37.48 8.22 5.39
N PRO A 30 36.66 7.34 4.79
CA PRO A 30 35.75 7.77 3.75
C PRO A 30 34.83 8.82 4.34
N SER A 31 34.76 9.99 3.69
CA SER A 31 33.79 11.03 3.99
C SER A 31 32.42 10.37 4.12
N ARG A 32 31.87 10.41 5.32
CA ARG A 32 30.44 10.14 5.55
C ARG A 32 29.69 11.11 4.66
N GLU A 33 29.14 10.65 3.55
CA GLU A 33 27.97 11.28 2.96
C GLU A 33 26.93 11.33 4.08
N GLN A 34 26.65 12.55 4.54
CA GLN A 34 25.70 12.83 5.61
C GLN A 34 24.30 12.41 5.15
N PRO A 35 23.59 11.55 5.93
CA PRO A 35 22.17 11.26 5.69
C PRO A 35 21.28 12.51 5.72
N ALA A 36 21.76 13.61 6.31
CA ALA A 36 21.02 14.85 6.48
C ALA A 36 20.81 15.64 5.17
N ALA A 37 21.73 15.55 4.20
CA ALA A 37 21.60 16.29 2.93
C ALA A 37 20.56 15.65 1.99
N ALA A 38 20.48 14.31 2.00
CA ALA A 38 19.43 13.59 1.26
C ALA A 38 18.05 13.83 1.89
N ALA A 39 17.94 13.78 3.23
CA ALA A 39 16.67 14.04 3.93
C ALA A 39 16.18 15.50 3.79
N ALA A 40 17.08 16.48 3.73
CA ALA A 40 16.71 17.89 3.51
C ALA A 40 16.25 18.16 2.07
N ALA A 41 16.82 17.47 1.07
CA ALA A 41 16.37 17.55 -0.32
C ALA A 41 14.99 16.87 -0.51
N ASP A 42 14.77 15.74 0.19
CA ASP A 42 13.52 14.98 0.17
C ASP A 42 12.33 15.78 0.75
N GLY A 43 12.57 16.47 1.88
CA GLY A 43 11.56 17.35 2.50
C GLY A 43 11.20 18.57 1.63
N GLY A 44 12.13 19.06 0.80
CA GLY A 44 11.85 20.14 -0.14
C GLY A 44 10.97 19.70 -1.32
N VAL A 45 11.17 18.48 -1.83
CA VAL A 45 10.32 17.91 -2.88
C VAL A 45 8.92 17.64 -2.35
N GLU A 46 8.80 17.08 -1.14
CA GLU A 46 7.50 16.89 -0.49
C GLU A 46 6.74 18.20 -0.37
N GLU A 47 7.34 19.23 0.21
CA GLU A 47 6.69 20.52 0.40
C GLU A 47 6.29 21.16 -0.93
N ASN A 48 7.15 21.10 -1.95
CA ASN A 48 6.85 21.66 -3.27
C ASN A 48 5.66 20.97 -3.95
N VAL A 49 5.56 19.63 -3.85
CA VAL A 49 4.44 18.87 -4.42
C VAL A 49 3.17 19.12 -3.63
N MET A 50 3.25 19.14 -2.29
CA MET A 50 2.09 19.40 -1.44
C MET A 50 1.57 20.84 -1.56
N ALA A 51 2.44 21.82 -1.84
CA ALA A 51 2.06 23.21 -2.05
C ALA A 51 1.12 23.42 -3.26
N ILE A 52 1.10 22.49 -4.23
CA ILE A 52 0.11 22.50 -5.33
C ILE A 52 -1.31 22.41 -4.76
N LEU A 53 -1.49 21.68 -3.65
CA LEU A 53 -2.78 21.54 -2.98
C LEU A 53 -3.08 22.66 -1.97
N ASP A 54 -2.13 23.50 -1.56
CA ASP A 54 -2.38 24.57 -0.56
C ASP A 54 -3.33 25.67 -1.07
N SER A 55 -3.57 25.71 -2.39
CA SER A 55 -4.67 26.46 -3.02
C SER A 55 -6.07 26.02 -2.53
N PHE A 56 -6.21 24.87 -1.85
CA PHE A 56 -7.47 24.30 -1.33
C PHE A 56 -8.20 25.16 -0.30
N VAL A 57 -7.50 26.01 0.45
CA VAL A 57 -8.09 26.69 1.62
C VAL A 57 -8.83 27.96 1.19
N GLY A 58 -10.05 27.79 0.68
CA GLY A 58 -11.03 28.90 0.67
C GLY A 58 -11.92 29.06 -0.56
N ILE A 59 -11.75 28.28 -1.63
CA ILE A 59 -12.55 28.43 -2.86
C ILE A 59 -13.30 27.12 -3.16
N LYS A 60 -14.63 27.24 -3.17
CA LYS A 60 -15.58 26.17 -3.48
C LYS A 60 -15.63 25.97 -5.00
N ASP A 61 -15.20 24.81 -5.48
CA ASP A 61 -15.34 24.32 -6.87
C ASP A 61 -15.11 25.38 -7.95
N SER A 62 -13.89 25.92 -8.04
CA SER A 62 -13.44 26.61 -9.25
C SER A 62 -12.71 25.63 -10.17
N ARG A 63 -12.66 25.94 -11.47
CA ARG A 63 -11.88 25.17 -12.46
C ARG A 63 -10.42 25.01 -12.05
N ASP A 64 -9.89 26.01 -11.34
CA ASP A 64 -8.54 26.01 -10.78
C ASP A 64 -8.31 24.82 -9.82
N LEU A 65 -9.31 24.42 -9.03
CA LEU A 65 -9.20 23.30 -8.10
C LEU A 65 -9.04 21.94 -8.81
N HIS A 66 -9.69 21.77 -9.97
CA HIS A 66 -9.56 20.54 -10.76
C HIS A 66 -8.17 20.46 -11.40
N ASP A 67 -7.72 21.57 -12.01
CA ASP A 67 -6.40 21.69 -12.62
C ASP A 67 -5.27 21.50 -11.58
N ASP A 68 -5.42 22.07 -10.37
CA ASP A 68 -4.47 21.90 -9.26
C ASP A 68 -4.37 20.44 -8.83
N ARG A 69 -5.50 19.73 -8.72
CA ARG A 69 -5.51 18.29 -8.39
C ARG A 69 -4.87 17.45 -9.50
N ALA A 70 -5.17 17.75 -10.77
CA ALA A 70 -4.55 17.06 -11.89
C ALA A 70 -3.03 17.29 -11.92
N ALA A 71 -2.58 18.53 -11.73
CA ALA A 71 -1.18 18.89 -11.64
C ALA A 71 -0.47 18.21 -10.46
N PHE A 72 -1.13 18.12 -9.30
CA PHE A 72 -0.64 17.38 -8.15
C PHE A 72 -0.45 15.88 -8.46
N LEU A 73 -1.46 15.23 -9.06
CA LEU A 73 -1.36 13.81 -9.43
C LEU A 73 -0.20 13.57 -10.41
N GLU A 74 0.00 14.46 -11.37
CA GLU A 74 1.09 14.36 -12.33
C GLU A 74 2.47 14.65 -11.70
N ALA A 75 2.54 15.57 -10.74
CA ALA A 75 3.75 15.81 -9.97
C ALA A 75 4.15 14.58 -9.14
N VAL A 76 3.18 13.95 -8.45
CA VAL A 76 3.40 12.69 -7.70
C VAL A 76 3.83 11.56 -8.64
N ARG A 77 3.18 11.43 -9.82
CA ARG A 77 3.60 10.49 -10.87
C ARG A 77 5.04 10.75 -11.31
N SER A 78 5.40 12.01 -11.54
CA SER A 78 6.73 12.38 -12.02
C SER A 78 7.83 12.03 -11.03
N VAL A 79 7.65 12.40 -9.75
CA VAL A 79 8.66 12.12 -8.72
C VAL A 79 8.70 10.63 -8.34
N GLY A 80 7.56 9.96 -8.33
CA GLY A 80 7.42 8.56 -7.91
C GLY A 80 7.73 7.54 -9.00
N LEU A 81 7.41 7.85 -10.26
CA LEU A 81 7.42 6.89 -11.36
C LEU A 81 8.43 7.23 -12.45
N ALA A 82 8.54 8.50 -12.87
CA ALA A 82 9.11 8.89 -14.18
C ALA A 82 10.52 9.53 -14.18
N GLY A 83 11.30 9.44 -13.09
CA GLY A 83 12.66 9.99 -13.01
C GLY A 83 13.80 8.96 -13.10
N ASP A 84 15.03 9.41 -13.41
CA ASP A 84 16.26 8.60 -13.39
C ASP A 84 16.56 8.01 -12.01
N LYS A 85 16.18 8.73 -10.96
CA LYS A 85 16.20 8.28 -9.57
C LYS A 85 14.86 8.59 -8.92
N PRO A 86 13.86 7.72 -9.08
CA PRO A 86 12.52 7.95 -8.57
C PRO A 86 12.51 7.89 -7.05
N MET A 87 11.79 8.82 -6.43
CA MET A 87 11.62 8.95 -4.98
C MET A 87 10.42 8.11 -4.53
N ILE A 88 10.48 7.49 -3.36
CA ILE A 88 9.30 6.86 -2.75
C ILE A 88 8.37 7.99 -2.28
N PRO A 89 7.12 8.09 -2.76
CA PRO A 89 6.21 9.14 -2.29
C PRO A 89 5.98 9.04 -0.79
N THR A 90 5.84 10.19 -0.14
CA THR A 90 5.63 10.24 1.32
C THR A 90 4.21 9.79 1.67
N GLU A 91 3.98 9.44 2.94
CA GLU A 91 2.63 9.11 3.43
C GLU A 91 1.62 10.24 3.15
N ARG A 92 2.04 11.52 3.22
CA ARG A 92 1.16 12.66 2.95
C ARG A 92 0.75 12.72 1.49
N MET A 93 1.67 12.42 0.58
CA MET A 93 1.36 12.34 -0.85
C MET A 93 0.36 11.22 -1.12
N TYR A 94 0.58 10.02 -0.56
CA TYR A 94 -0.36 8.91 -0.69
C TYR A 94 -1.74 9.24 -0.11
N ASP A 95 -1.79 9.81 1.10
CA ASP A 95 -3.04 10.28 1.73
C ASP A 95 -3.79 11.25 0.83
N ALA A 96 -3.09 12.24 0.25
CA ALA A 96 -3.70 13.23 -0.63
C ALA A 96 -4.22 12.62 -1.95
N VAL A 97 -3.46 11.75 -2.60
CA VAL A 97 -3.93 11.02 -3.79
C VAL A 97 -5.17 10.17 -3.45
N PHE A 98 -5.14 9.49 -2.30
CA PHE A 98 -6.26 8.66 -1.86
C PHE A 98 -7.50 9.48 -1.47
N LEU A 99 -7.31 10.69 -0.93
CA LEU A 99 -8.39 11.64 -0.68
C LEU A 99 -9.02 12.12 -1.98
N ILE A 100 -8.22 12.42 -3.01
CA ILE A 100 -8.75 12.80 -4.33
C ILE A 100 -9.59 11.64 -4.90
N LEU A 101 -9.11 10.40 -4.80
CA LEU A 101 -9.87 9.20 -5.20
C LEU A 101 -11.22 9.08 -4.46
N GLN A 102 -11.29 9.45 -3.18
CA GLN A 102 -12.51 9.31 -2.37
C GLN A 102 -13.49 10.49 -2.51
N SER A 103 -13.00 11.69 -2.76
CA SER A 103 -13.77 12.93 -2.55
C SER A 103 -13.84 13.86 -3.77
N SER A 104 -13.16 13.52 -4.86
CA SER A 104 -13.32 14.20 -6.14
C SER A 104 -14.74 14.02 -6.70
N SER A 105 -15.30 15.09 -7.26
CA SER A 105 -16.52 15.11 -8.06
C SER A 105 -16.27 14.85 -9.56
N SER A 106 -15.01 14.70 -9.96
CA SER A 106 -14.59 14.46 -11.34
C SER A 106 -14.08 13.04 -11.51
N LEU A 107 -14.82 12.23 -12.29
CA LEU A 107 -14.48 10.85 -12.63
C LEU A 107 -13.05 10.70 -13.17
N GLU A 108 -12.60 11.67 -13.96
CA GLU A 108 -11.24 11.72 -14.51
C GLU A 108 -10.19 11.70 -13.39
N LEU A 109 -10.36 12.55 -12.36
CA LEU A 109 -9.45 12.58 -11.22
C LEU A 109 -9.54 11.30 -10.38
N ASN A 110 -10.72 10.69 -10.24
CA ASN A 110 -10.87 9.41 -9.54
C ASN A 110 -10.09 8.31 -10.27
N ILE A 111 -10.27 8.19 -11.59
CA ILE A 111 -9.59 7.18 -12.43
C ILE A 111 -8.08 7.44 -12.46
N ALA A 112 -7.64 8.70 -12.62
CA ALA A 112 -6.23 9.06 -12.60
C ALA A 112 -5.57 8.74 -11.24
N SER A 113 -6.26 9.02 -10.13
CA SER A 113 -5.80 8.68 -8.78
C SER A 113 -5.73 7.16 -8.57
N PHE A 114 -6.74 6.43 -9.05
CA PHE A 114 -6.76 4.96 -9.03
C PHE A 114 -5.53 4.37 -9.73
N HIS A 115 -5.28 4.78 -10.98
CA HIS A 115 -4.15 4.27 -11.74
C HIS A 115 -2.83 4.63 -11.09
N LEU A 116 -2.66 5.87 -10.64
CA LEU A 116 -1.46 6.31 -9.95
C LEU A 116 -1.18 5.46 -8.70
N LEU A 117 -2.20 5.23 -7.86
CA LEU A 117 -2.03 4.42 -6.64
C LEU A 117 -1.69 2.97 -6.95
N VAL A 118 -2.28 2.39 -8.00
CA VAL A 118 -1.96 1.03 -8.47
C VAL A 118 -0.52 0.94 -8.97
N GLU A 119 -0.07 1.91 -9.78
CA GLU A 119 1.30 1.97 -10.30
C GLU A 119 2.33 2.13 -9.17
N LEU A 120 2.05 3.05 -8.23
CA LEU A 120 2.87 3.24 -7.05
C LEU A 120 2.93 1.98 -6.18
N GLY A 121 1.81 1.28 -5.98
CA GLY A 121 1.77 0.03 -5.22
C GLY A 121 2.55 -1.12 -5.88
N LYS A 122 2.63 -1.15 -7.22
CA LYS A 122 3.47 -2.11 -7.95
C LYS A 122 4.96 -1.80 -7.81
N LYS A 123 5.33 -0.52 -7.86
CA LYS A 123 6.73 -0.09 -7.77
C LYS A 123 7.27 -0.17 -6.35
N TYR A 124 6.43 0.15 -5.37
CA TYR A 124 6.76 0.21 -3.95
C TYR A 124 5.83 -0.71 -3.13
N PRO A 125 5.90 -2.04 -3.34
CA PRO A 125 5.00 -2.97 -2.67
C PRO A 125 5.32 -3.04 -1.16
N ARG A 126 4.26 -3.01 -0.35
CA ARG A 126 4.36 -3.20 1.10
C ARG A 126 4.88 -4.58 1.48
N VAL A 127 4.45 -5.61 0.77
CA VAL A 127 4.86 -7.00 0.98
C VAL A 127 5.28 -7.60 -0.34
N TYR A 128 6.43 -8.25 -0.36
CA TYR A 128 6.93 -8.94 -1.55
C TYR A 128 7.82 -10.12 -1.17
N LEU A 129 8.09 -10.98 -2.14
CA LEU A 129 9.02 -12.11 -1.98
C LEU A 129 10.36 -11.72 -2.60
N ALA A 130 11.41 -11.73 -1.80
CA ALA A 130 12.77 -11.53 -2.26
C ALA A 130 13.44 -12.90 -2.48
N ASN A 131 14.12 -13.05 -3.61
CA ASN A 131 14.95 -14.22 -3.86
C ASN A 131 16.27 -14.06 -3.10
N SER A 132 16.43 -14.75 -1.97
CA SER A 132 17.68 -14.81 -1.23
C SER A 132 18.35 -16.17 -1.49
N GLY A 133 18.98 -16.30 -2.66
CA GLY A 133 19.60 -17.56 -3.08
C GLY A 133 18.57 -18.62 -3.47
N SER A 134 18.58 -19.78 -2.79
CA SER A 134 17.68 -20.93 -3.08
C SER A 134 16.32 -20.86 -2.39
N GLN A 135 16.06 -19.85 -1.56
CA GLN A 135 14.80 -19.71 -0.81
C GLN A 135 14.16 -18.34 -1.05
N GLN A 136 12.83 -18.33 -1.16
CA GLN A 136 12.05 -17.09 -1.19
C GLN A 136 11.87 -16.60 0.25
N THR A 137 12.24 -15.34 0.50
CA THR A 137 12.05 -14.69 1.81
C THR A 137 10.98 -13.63 1.70
N LEU A 138 9.99 -13.70 2.56
CA LEU A 138 8.96 -12.66 2.65
C LEU A 138 9.55 -11.39 3.27
N VAL A 139 9.45 -10.27 2.55
CA VAL A 139 9.86 -8.95 3.02
C VAL A 139 8.61 -8.11 3.27
N ILE A 140 8.54 -7.49 4.44
CA ILE A 140 7.46 -6.59 4.86
C ILE A 140 8.06 -5.23 5.18
N VAL A 141 7.69 -4.22 4.40
CA VAL A 141 8.10 -2.83 4.63
C VAL A 141 7.17 -2.23 5.69
N LYS A 142 7.66 -2.09 6.93
CA LYS A 142 6.83 -1.63 8.05
C LYS A 142 6.32 -0.20 7.89
N GLU A 143 7.10 0.66 7.25
CA GLU A 143 6.84 2.10 7.07
C GLU A 143 6.08 2.40 5.77
N SER A 144 5.61 1.39 5.04
CA SER A 144 4.83 1.63 3.83
C SER A 144 3.42 2.11 4.17
N TRP A 145 2.95 3.10 3.44
CA TRP A 145 1.59 3.60 3.54
C TRP A 145 0.53 2.52 3.25
N SER A 146 -0.67 2.66 3.82
CA SER A 146 -1.82 1.79 3.58
C SER A 146 -3.14 2.55 3.63
N PRO A 147 -4.12 2.26 2.75
CA PRO A 147 -5.46 2.85 2.81
C PRO A 147 -6.30 2.29 3.97
N PHE A 148 -5.78 1.34 4.75
CA PHE A 148 -6.48 0.69 5.86
C PHE A 148 -5.94 1.14 7.22
N LEU A 149 -6.85 1.28 8.18
CA LEU A 149 -6.50 1.49 9.59
C LEU A 149 -6.04 0.19 10.23
N LEU A 150 -4.72 -0.05 10.23
CA LEU A 150 -4.12 -1.22 10.87
C LEU A 150 -3.95 -0.97 12.37
N GLY A 151 -4.78 -1.65 13.16
CA GLY A 151 -4.83 -1.49 14.61
C GLY A 151 -3.60 -2.04 15.32
N ASN A 152 -2.56 -1.21 15.46
CA ASN A 152 -1.51 -1.34 16.49
C ASN A 152 -1.09 0.00 17.13
N ASN A 153 -1.62 1.14 16.66
CA ASN A 153 -1.26 2.47 17.20
C ASN A 153 -2.12 2.91 18.41
N LEU A 154 -2.97 2.03 18.96
CA LEU A 154 -3.81 2.35 20.13
C LEU A 154 -3.15 2.01 21.48
N ALA A 155 -1.97 1.37 21.48
CA ALA A 155 -1.24 0.98 22.69
C ALA A 155 -0.06 1.92 23.04
N SER A 156 0.13 3.03 22.32
CA SER A 156 1.01 4.11 22.77
C SER A 156 0.13 5.29 23.18
N GLY A 157 -0.26 5.31 24.45
CA GLY A 157 -0.63 6.57 25.08
C GLY A 157 0.53 7.56 24.92
N GLU A 158 0.18 8.84 24.82
CA GLU A 158 1.11 9.98 24.74
C GLU A 158 1.60 10.34 23.31
N ASN A 159 0.70 10.90 22.50
CA ASN A 159 0.90 12.22 21.90
C ASN A 159 -0.38 12.71 21.20
N GLY A 160 -0.91 13.85 21.66
CA GLY A 160 -2.07 14.55 21.09
C GLY A 160 -1.79 15.21 19.74
N ARG A 161 -1.27 14.46 18.76
CA ARG A 161 -1.17 14.87 17.36
C ARG A 161 -1.90 13.85 16.49
N ASN A 162 -3.03 14.30 15.93
CA ASN A 162 -3.65 13.81 14.70
C ASN A 162 -4.76 12.74 14.82
N THR A 163 -5.78 12.99 15.65
CA THR A 163 -7.11 12.33 15.48
C THR A 163 -7.78 12.66 14.12
N SER A 164 -7.27 13.63 13.37
CA SER A 164 -7.81 14.05 12.06
C SER A 164 -7.29 13.25 10.86
N ARG A 165 -6.10 12.62 10.95
CA ARG A 165 -5.50 11.86 9.81
C ARG A 165 -6.25 10.56 9.50
N SER A 166 -6.86 9.93 10.50
CA SER A 166 -7.50 8.62 10.35
C SER A 166 -8.91 8.66 9.76
N ASN A 167 -9.53 9.83 9.60
CA ASN A 167 -10.95 9.93 9.27
C ASN A 167 -11.30 9.41 7.87
N HIS A 168 -10.33 9.45 6.95
CA HIS A 168 -10.52 9.05 5.56
C HIS A 168 -9.96 7.66 5.23
N LEU A 169 -9.28 6.98 6.15
CA LEU A 169 -8.78 5.62 5.97
C LEU A 169 -9.85 4.55 6.29
N PHE A 170 -9.73 3.37 5.68
CA PHE A 170 -10.73 2.31 5.79
C PHE A 170 -10.49 1.42 7.01
N ASP A 171 -11.46 1.37 7.92
CA ASP A 171 -11.62 0.26 8.84
C ASP A 171 -12.66 -0.74 8.32
N SER A 172 -12.86 -1.84 9.06
CA SER A 172 -13.81 -2.88 8.67
C SER A 172 -15.24 -2.38 8.50
N LEU A 173 -15.65 -1.36 9.27
CA LEU A 173 -17.00 -0.80 9.15
C LEU A 173 -17.12 0.00 7.85
N ARG A 174 -16.18 0.92 7.58
CA ARG A 174 -16.20 1.71 6.34
C ARG A 174 -16.10 0.83 5.09
N PHE A 175 -15.34 -0.25 5.16
CA PHE A 175 -15.27 -1.23 4.07
C PHE A 175 -16.61 -1.96 3.85
N SER A 176 -17.32 -2.33 4.92
CA SER A 176 -18.66 -2.91 4.82
C SER A 176 -19.71 -1.93 4.30
N LEU A 177 -19.63 -0.66 4.70
CA LEU A 177 -20.54 0.38 4.22
C LEU A 177 -20.33 0.68 2.73
N LEU A 178 -19.09 0.57 2.24
CA LEU A 178 -18.81 0.72 0.81
C LEU A 178 -19.51 -0.37 -0.02
N THR A 179 -19.51 -1.63 0.44
CA THR A 179 -20.22 -2.70 -0.28
C THR A 179 -21.74 -2.54 -0.23
N GLU A 180 -22.27 -2.00 0.86
CA GLU A 180 -23.69 -1.63 0.97
C GLU A 180 -24.04 -0.51 0.00
N ALA A 181 -23.26 0.58 -0.03
CA ALA A 181 -23.47 1.71 -0.93
C ALA A 181 -23.41 1.30 -2.42
N MET A 182 -22.55 0.35 -2.78
CA MET A 182 -22.53 -0.21 -4.12
C MET A 182 -23.84 -0.95 -4.45
N VAL A 183 -24.33 -1.78 -3.53
CA VAL A 183 -25.59 -2.52 -3.74
C VAL A 183 -26.80 -1.58 -3.77
N GLU A 184 -26.84 -0.54 -2.93
CA GLU A 184 -27.95 0.41 -2.91
C GLU A 184 -28.03 1.23 -4.20
N ALA A 185 -26.91 1.78 -4.66
CA ALA A 185 -26.87 2.63 -5.84
C ALA A 185 -27.30 1.92 -7.13
N SER A 186 -27.10 0.60 -7.22
CA SER A 186 -27.59 -0.21 -8.34
C SER A 186 -29.12 -0.39 -8.40
N ASN A 187 -29.84 -0.10 -7.31
CA ASN A 187 -31.30 -0.22 -7.25
C ASN A 187 -32.03 1.13 -7.46
N ASP A 188 -31.29 2.23 -7.52
CA ASP A 188 -31.83 3.59 -7.66
C ASP A 188 -31.55 4.09 -9.08
N THR A 189 -32.48 4.81 -9.73
CA THR A 189 -32.42 5.12 -11.19
C THR A 189 -32.13 6.60 -11.50
N GLY A 190 -31.84 7.44 -10.52
CA GLY A 190 -31.61 8.87 -10.73
C GLY A 190 -30.17 9.27 -11.09
N ALA A 191 -29.88 9.60 -12.36
CA ALA A 191 -28.61 10.07 -12.96
C ALA A 191 -27.39 10.48 -12.07
N ASN A 192 -27.57 11.25 -10.99
CA ASN A 192 -26.51 11.58 -10.03
C ASN A 192 -25.97 10.37 -9.24
N ASN A 193 -26.76 9.30 -9.17
CA ASN A 193 -26.40 8.06 -8.49
C ASN A 193 -25.43 7.19 -9.32
N GLY A 194 -25.48 7.27 -10.65
CA GLY A 194 -24.63 6.47 -11.55
C GLY A 194 -23.16 6.84 -11.43
N LEU A 195 -22.85 8.14 -11.41
CA LEU A 195 -21.47 8.59 -11.19
C LEU A 195 -20.94 8.15 -9.83
N LYS A 196 -21.75 8.32 -8.77
CA LYS A 196 -21.37 7.90 -7.42
C LYS A 196 -21.19 6.39 -7.31
N HIS A 197 -21.98 5.63 -8.05
CA HIS A 197 -21.86 4.17 -8.15
C HIS A 197 -20.51 3.77 -8.75
N ILE A 198 -20.12 4.39 -9.87
CA ILE A 198 -18.81 4.16 -10.52
C ILE A 198 -17.67 4.55 -9.58
N GLU A 199 -17.74 5.70 -8.90
CA GLU A 199 -16.73 6.11 -7.91
C GLU A 199 -16.54 5.05 -6.81
N ASN A 200 -17.65 4.53 -6.28
CA ASN A 200 -17.61 3.49 -5.25
C ASN A 200 -17.00 2.17 -5.79
N MET A 201 -17.30 1.81 -7.04
CA MET A 201 -16.69 0.66 -7.70
C MET A 201 -15.19 0.81 -7.86
N VAL A 202 -14.70 1.93 -8.39
CA VAL A 202 -13.27 2.19 -8.57
C VAL A 202 -12.54 2.18 -7.22
N LEU A 203 -13.13 2.80 -6.20
CA LEU A 203 -12.58 2.78 -4.84
C LEU A 203 -12.53 1.34 -4.28
N PHE A 204 -13.60 0.56 -4.45
CA PHE A 204 -13.64 -0.83 -4.01
C PHE A 204 -12.57 -1.68 -4.73
N GLN A 205 -12.43 -1.52 -6.05
CA GLN A 205 -11.39 -2.18 -6.84
C GLN A 205 -9.99 -1.89 -6.29
N TYR A 206 -9.69 -0.62 -5.97
CA TYR A 206 -8.40 -0.25 -5.39
C TYR A 206 -8.14 -0.90 -4.02
N LEU A 207 -9.16 -0.90 -3.15
CA LEU A 207 -9.05 -1.51 -1.82
C LEU A 207 -8.81 -3.02 -1.93
N VAL A 208 -9.52 -3.72 -2.82
CA VAL A 208 -9.28 -5.14 -3.08
C VAL A 208 -7.89 -5.37 -3.66
N HIS A 209 -7.44 -4.54 -4.60
CA HIS A 209 -6.09 -4.63 -5.16
C HIS A 209 -5.01 -4.53 -4.06
N THR A 210 -5.21 -3.63 -3.09
CA THR A 210 -4.32 -3.47 -1.95
C THR A 210 -4.33 -4.70 -1.03
N LEU A 211 -5.52 -5.29 -0.78
CA LEU A 211 -5.65 -6.52 -0.02
C LEU A 211 -4.95 -7.69 -0.71
N GLU A 212 -5.08 -7.79 -2.04
CA GLU A 212 -4.42 -8.81 -2.86
C GLU A 212 -2.90 -8.69 -2.82
N ALA A 213 -2.38 -7.47 -3.00
CA ALA A 213 -0.95 -7.19 -2.98
C ALA A 213 -0.28 -7.53 -1.64
N ASP A 214 -1.00 -7.40 -0.52
CA ASP A 214 -0.52 -7.83 0.80
C ASP A 214 -0.70 -9.35 1.01
N PHE A 215 -1.86 -9.89 0.65
CA PHE A 215 -2.24 -11.27 0.99
C PHE A 215 -1.52 -12.32 0.14
N VAL A 216 -1.36 -12.11 -1.17
CA VAL A 216 -0.82 -13.14 -2.08
C VAL A 216 0.63 -13.50 -1.73
N PRO A 217 1.58 -12.56 -1.54
CA PRO A 217 2.94 -12.89 -1.10
C PRO A 217 2.97 -13.64 0.25
N ARG A 218 2.13 -13.21 1.20
CA ARG A 218 1.98 -13.87 2.51
C ARG A 218 1.49 -15.30 2.38
N HIS A 219 0.51 -15.53 1.51
CA HIS A 219 -0.03 -16.86 1.25
C HIS A 219 1.00 -17.81 0.63
N ILE A 220 1.83 -17.32 -0.29
CA ILE A 220 2.93 -18.10 -0.86
C ILE A 220 3.95 -18.46 0.24
N ALA A 221 4.41 -17.48 1.02
CA ALA A 221 5.35 -17.71 2.11
C ALA A 221 4.78 -18.65 3.20
N TYR A 222 3.48 -18.56 3.49
CA TYR A 222 2.80 -19.47 4.40
C TYR A 222 2.80 -20.91 3.88
N LYS A 223 2.60 -21.14 2.58
CA LYS A 223 2.62 -22.50 2.02
C LYS A 223 3.98 -23.18 2.19
N GLU A 224 5.06 -22.41 2.16
CA GLU A 224 6.43 -22.93 2.34
C GLU A 224 6.80 -23.12 3.81
N SER A 225 6.47 -22.15 4.66
CA SER A 225 6.87 -22.15 6.09
C SER A 225 5.87 -22.83 7.03
N LEU A 226 4.59 -22.89 6.63
CA LEU A 226 3.43 -23.20 7.47
C LEU A 226 3.27 -22.29 8.71
N ASP A 227 3.94 -21.13 8.72
CA ASP A 227 3.84 -20.18 9.82
C ASP A 227 2.56 -19.33 9.71
N TRP A 228 1.56 -19.68 10.51
CA TRP A 228 0.27 -18.98 10.57
C TRP A 228 0.41 -17.48 10.90
N VAL A 229 1.46 -17.05 11.60
CA VAL A 229 1.68 -15.65 11.96
C VAL A 229 1.68 -14.76 10.71
N ILE A 230 2.26 -15.26 9.61
CA ILE A 230 2.34 -14.56 8.32
C ILE A 230 0.95 -14.18 7.78
N ILE A 231 -0.02 -15.11 7.88
CA ILE A 231 -1.41 -14.90 7.42
C ILE A 231 -2.20 -14.10 8.45
N ARG A 232 -2.01 -14.37 9.73
CA ARG A 232 -2.68 -13.67 10.83
C ARG A 232 -2.44 -12.15 10.74
N GLU A 233 -1.25 -11.75 10.33
CA GLU A 233 -0.84 -10.35 10.20
C GLU A 233 -1.19 -9.72 8.84
N SER A 234 -1.79 -10.48 7.90
CA SER A 234 -2.28 -9.91 6.65
C SER A 234 -3.37 -8.88 6.91
N VAL A 235 -3.41 -7.83 6.09
CA VAL A 235 -4.43 -6.78 6.19
C VAL A 235 -5.82 -7.38 6.06
N LEU A 236 -5.99 -8.35 5.16
CA LEU A 236 -7.25 -9.06 4.98
C LEU A 236 -7.69 -9.78 6.25
N ASN A 237 -6.80 -10.52 6.93
CA ASN A 237 -7.16 -11.20 8.18
C ASN A 237 -7.51 -10.20 9.29
N VAL A 238 -6.78 -9.10 9.41
CA VAL A 238 -7.09 -8.04 10.38
C VAL A 238 -8.45 -7.40 10.09
N LEU A 239 -8.76 -7.14 8.81
CA LEU A 239 -10.02 -6.56 8.38
C LEU A 239 -11.21 -7.49 8.68
N LEU A 240 -11.08 -8.78 8.36
CA LEU A 240 -12.12 -9.80 8.54
C LEU A 240 -12.29 -10.24 10.00
N GLY A 241 -11.20 -10.27 10.77
CA GLY A 241 -11.21 -10.65 12.19
C GLY A 241 -11.73 -9.55 13.12
N SER A 242 -11.95 -8.35 12.59
CA SER A 242 -12.50 -7.23 13.34
C SER A 242 -13.96 -7.46 13.73
N ARG A 243 -14.29 -7.28 15.00
CA ARG A 243 -15.67 -7.36 15.50
C ARG A 243 -16.60 -6.30 14.91
N LYS A 244 -16.04 -5.26 14.27
CA LYS A 244 -16.81 -4.21 13.58
C LYS A 244 -17.39 -4.67 12.24
N LEU A 245 -16.86 -5.75 11.66
CA LEU A 245 -17.38 -6.29 10.40
C LEU A 245 -18.62 -7.15 10.68
N VAL A 246 -19.77 -6.75 10.13
CA VAL A 246 -20.96 -7.61 10.14
C VAL A 246 -20.85 -8.61 8.98
N PHE A 247 -20.08 -9.69 9.18
CA PHE A 247 -19.70 -10.64 8.13
C PHE A 247 -20.89 -11.18 7.32
N LYS A 248 -22.02 -11.47 7.98
CA LYS A 248 -23.24 -11.93 7.30
C LYS A 248 -23.75 -10.92 6.27
N THR A 249 -23.85 -9.64 6.65
CA THR A 249 -24.31 -8.56 5.77
C THR A 249 -23.30 -8.31 4.66
N PHE A 250 -22.01 -8.28 5.02
CA PHE A 250 -20.92 -8.12 4.06
C PHE A 250 -20.96 -9.20 2.96
N VAL A 251 -21.04 -10.48 3.33
CA VAL A 251 -21.14 -11.59 2.36
C VAL A 251 -22.42 -11.49 1.53
N LYS A 252 -23.56 -11.15 2.15
CA LYS A 252 -24.82 -10.93 1.44
C LYS A 252 -24.66 -9.85 0.36
N ASN A 253 -24.07 -8.70 0.70
CA ASN A 253 -23.87 -7.60 -0.24
C ASN A 253 -22.94 -7.99 -1.38
N CYS A 254 -21.84 -8.68 -1.10
CA CYS A 254 -20.95 -9.17 -2.15
C CYS A 254 -21.64 -10.21 -3.06
N ILE A 255 -22.51 -11.08 -2.54
CA ILE A 255 -23.31 -12.01 -3.36
C ILE A 255 -24.32 -11.23 -4.21
N SER A 256 -24.98 -10.20 -3.68
CA SER A 256 -25.90 -9.35 -4.44
C SER A 256 -25.21 -8.74 -5.66
N LEU A 257 -23.99 -8.19 -5.48
CA LEU A 257 -23.18 -7.65 -6.58
C LEU A 257 -22.82 -8.72 -7.62
N LEU A 258 -22.48 -9.94 -7.17
CA LEU A 258 -22.21 -11.05 -8.09
C LEU A 258 -23.44 -11.45 -8.93
N ASN A 259 -24.63 -11.40 -8.34
CA ASN A 259 -25.88 -11.81 -8.96
C ASN A 259 -26.51 -10.74 -9.87
N GLN A 260 -26.15 -9.47 -9.71
CA GLN A 260 -26.65 -8.38 -10.57
C GLN A 260 -26.11 -8.51 -11.99
N HIS A 261 -24.81 -8.73 -12.12
CA HIS A 261 -24.16 -8.90 -13.43
C HIS A 261 -24.68 -10.12 -14.22
N GLN A 262 -25.11 -11.19 -13.54
CA GLN A 262 -25.70 -12.34 -14.24
C GLN A 262 -27.05 -12.02 -14.91
N ARG A 263 -27.82 -11.06 -14.37
CA ARG A 263 -29.09 -10.64 -14.96
C ARG A 263 -28.90 -9.68 -16.13
N GLU A 264 -27.98 -8.72 -16.00
CA GLU A 264 -27.70 -7.76 -17.07
C GLU A 264 -27.17 -8.43 -18.35
N VAL A 265 -26.32 -9.46 -18.23
CA VAL A 265 -25.82 -10.23 -19.39
C VAL A 265 -26.94 -11.00 -20.12
N GLU A 266 -28.02 -11.38 -19.42
CA GLU A 266 -29.17 -12.06 -20.03
C GLU A 266 -30.12 -11.06 -20.72
N ASP A 267 -30.32 -9.87 -20.15
CA ASP A 267 -31.21 -8.82 -20.69
C ASP A 267 -30.60 -8.03 -21.87
N ASP A 268 -29.27 -7.86 -21.91
CA ASP A 268 -28.55 -7.16 -23.00
C ASP A 268 -28.57 -7.93 -24.32
N ILE A 269 -28.69 -9.26 -24.25
CA ILE A 269 -28.90 -10.12 -25.44
C ILE A 269 -30.30 -9.90 -26.02
N SER A 270 -31.26 -9.43 -25.22
CA SER A 270 -32.67 -9.29 -25.60
C SER A 270 -33.06 -7.89 -26.09
N SER A 271 -32.26 -6.85 -25.87
CA SER A 271 -32.72 -5.46 -26.06
C SER A 271 -31.71 -4.54 -26.77
N LYS A 272 -31.31 -4.91 -28.00
CA LYS A 272 -30.60 -3.97 -28.88
C LYS A 272 -31.55 -2.93 -29.50
N SER A 273 -31.70 -1.76 -28.88
CA SER A 273 -32.08 -0.53 -29.60
C SER A 273 -31.62 0.78 -28.94
N ALA A 274 -30.71 1.47 -29.64
CA ALA A 274 -30.54 2.92 -29.84
C ALA A 274 -30.27 3.90 -28.65
N SER A 275 -29.04 4.40 -28.54
CA SER A 275 -28.63 5.79 -28.89
C SER A 275 -27.12 5.99 -28.66
N ASP A 276 -26.40 6.69 -29.56
CA ASP A 276 -24.91 6.68 -29.64
C ASP A 276 -24.15 7.47 -28.55
N LEU A 277 -24.83 8.31 -27.76
CA LEU A 277 -24.21 9.06 -26.65
C LEU A 277 -24.50 8.41 -25.29
N ASP A 278 -25.69 7.83 -25.13
CA ASP A 278 -26.04 7.02 -23.96
C ASP A 278 -25.32 5.66 -24.01
N SER A 279 -24.98 5.18 -25.21
CA SER A 279 -24.18 3.96 -25.41
C SER A 279 -22.77 4.07 -24.82
N SER A 280 -22.09 5.22 -24.94
CA SER A 280 -20.72 5.34 -24.42
C SER A 280 -20.67 5.31 -22.89
N LEU A 281 -21.62 5.97 -22.22
CA LEU A 281 -21.69 5.99 -20.76
C LEU A 281 -22.13 4.64 -20.20
N THR A 282 -23.09 3.98 -20.85
CA THR A 282 -23.53 2.62 -20.49
C THR A 282 -22.43 1.58 -20.72
N ILE A 283 -21.67 1.67 -21.82
CA ILE A 283 -20.51 0.81 -22.07
C ILE A 283 -19.43 1.02 -20.99
N SER A 284 -19.12 2.27 -20.62
CA SER A 284 -18.15 2.55 -19.56
C SER A 284 -18.63 2.06 -18.18
N SER A 285 -19.92 2.24 -17.85
CA SER A 285 -20.49 1.68 -16.60
C SER A 285 -20.33 0.17 -16.52
N LEU A 286 -20.64 -0.52 -17.63
CA LEU A 286 -20.54 -1.98 -17.74
C LEU A 286 -19.10 -2.48 -17.57
N GLU A 287 -18.12 -1.71 -18.08
CA GLU A 287 -16.70 -2.01 -17.86
C GLU A 287 -16.30 -1.88 -16.37
N PHE A 288 -16.72 -0.81 -15.69
CA PHE A 288 -16.45 -0.63 -14.26
C PHE A 288 -17.14 -1.67 -13.39
N GLU A 289 -18.37 -2.06 -13.74
CA GLU A 289 -19.12 -3.15 -13.11
C GLU A 289 -18.37 -4.49 -13.24
N ARG A 290 -17.89 -4.80 -14.45
CA ARG A 290 -17.12 -6.02 -14.71
C ARG A 290 -15.83 -6.06 -13.87
N GLU A 291 -15.09 -4.97 -13.79
CA GLU A 291 -13.86 -4.91 -12.99
C GLU A 291 -14.13 -4.94 -11.47
N ALA A 292 -15.23 -4.31 -11.03
CA ALA A 292 -15.70 -4.43 -9.66
C ALA A 292 -16.08 -5.88 -9.33
N LEU A 293 -16.75 -6.58 -10.24
CA LEU A 293 -17.10 -7.99 -10.10
C LEU A 293 -15.86 -8.88 -10.00
N ILE A 294 -14.85 -8.65 -10.84
CA ILE A 294 -13.55 -9.35 -10.77
C ILE A 294 -12.94 -9.13 -9.38
N SER A 295 -13.00 -7.91 -8.87
CA SER A 295 -12.53 -7.57 -7.52
C SER A 295 -13.31 -8.31 -6.42
N VAL A 296 -14.64 -8.39 -6.53
CA VAL A 296 -15.46 -9.19 -5.59
C VAL A 296 -15.05 -10.67 -5.63
N LYS A 297 -14.84 -11.24 -6.82
CA LYS A 297 -14.38 -12.64 -6.98
C LYS A 297 -13.02 -12.87 -6.34
N LYS A 298 -12.06 -11.98 -6.58
CA LYS A 298 -10.73 -12.02 -5.95
C LYS A 298 -10.84 -11.99 -4.42
N LEU A 299 -11.65 -11.09 -3.88
CA LEU A 299 -11.89 -10.99 -2.45
C LEU A 299 -12.44 -12.29 -1.87
N PHE A 300 -13.44 -12.90 -2.51
CA PHE A 300 -14.00 -14.20 -2.07
C PHE A 300 -12.97 -15.32 -2.10
N ILE A 301 -12.12 -15.37 -3.12
CA ILE A 301 -11.04 -16.36 -3.20
C ILE A 301 -10.08 -16.20 -2.01
N MET A 302 -9.64 -14.98 -1.72
CA MET A 302 -8.73 -14.72 -0.59
C MET A 302 -9.40 -15.00 0.76
N VAL A 303 -10.66 -14.60 0.96
CA VAL A 303 -11.46 -14.92 2.16
C VAL A 303 -11.58 -16.44 2.34
N SER A 304 -11.81 -17.17 1.25
CA SER A 304 -11.90 -18.64 1.28
C SER A 304 -10.58 -19.28 1.69
N TYR A 305 -9.44 -18.78 1.20
CA TYR A 305 -8.14 -19.26 1.65
C TYR A 305 -7.93 -19.07 3.15
N ILE A 306 -8.25 -17.89 3.69
CA ILE A 306 -8.17 -17.65 5.15
C ILE A 306 -9.05 -18.64 5.90
N ASN A 307 -10.31 -18.82 5.50
CA ASN A 307 -11.24 -19.73 6.17
C ASN A 307 -10.72 -21.18 6.18
N ILE A 308 -10.21 -21.67 5.04
CA ILE A 308 -9.64 -23.04 4.95
C ILE A 308 -8.43 -23.20 5.86
N ILE A 309 -7.55 -22.20 5.91
CA ILE A 309 -6.36 -22.22 6.76
C ILE A 309 -6.77 -22.23 8.24
N VAL A 310 -7.66 -21.32 8.66
CA VAL A 310 -8.15 -21.25 10.04
C VAL A 310 -8.82 -22.56 10.45
N PHE A 311 -9.69 -23.12 9.61
CA PHE A 311 -10.34 -24.40 9.86
C PHE A 311 -9.31 -25.54 10.02
N SER A 312 -8.30 -25.59 9.16
CA SER A 312 -7.23 -26.59 9.23
C SER A 312 -6.42 -26.50 10.52
N ILE A 313 -6.14 -25.27 11.00
CA ILE A 313 -5.45 -25.03 12.27
C ILE A 313 -6.30 -25.50 13.44
N ILE A 314 -7.58 -25.11 13.48
CA ILE A 314 -8.51 -25.54 14.54
C ILE A 314 -8.60 -27.06 14.59
N HIS A 315 -8.76 -27.70 13.43
CA HIS A 315 -8.82 -29.16 13.34
C HIS A 315 -7.56 -29.83 13.88
N ARG A 316 -6.36 -29.34 13.52
CA ARG A 316 -5.09 -29.86 14.06
C ARG A 316 -4.98 -29.65 15.58
N LEU A 317 -5.38 -28.49 16.09
CA LEU A 317 -5.39 -28.22 17.53
C LEU A 317 -6.34 -29.17 18.27
N CYS A 318 -7.55 -29.38 17.75
CA CYS A 318 -8.50 -30.34 18.31
C CYS A 318 -7.92 -31.77 18.30
N GLN A 319 -7.25 -32.20 17.22
CA GLN A 319 -6.60 -33.52 17.17
C GLN A 319 -5.49 -33.63 18.22
N VAL A 320 -4.64 -32.62 18.37
CA VAL A 320 -3.55 -32.61 19.38
C VAL A 320 -4.13 -32.63 20.79
N GLN A 321 -5.19 -31.87 21.06
CA GLN A 321 -5.87 -31.90 22.36
C GLN A 321 -6.47 -33.28 22.65
N MET A 322 -7.14 -33.91 21.67
CA MET A 322 -7.68 -35.26 21.80
C MET A 322 -6.58 -36.31 22.02
N LEU A 323 -5.44 -36.19 21.33
CA LEU A 323 -4.27 -37.04 21.55
C LEU A 323 -3.66 -36.82 22.94
N THR A 324 -3.56 -35.58 23.40
CA THR A 324 -3.04 -35.24 24.73
C THR A 324 -3.93 -35.81 25.82
N ILE A 325 -5.25 -35.63 25.71
CA ILE A 325 -6.24 -36.23 26.62
C ILE A 325 -6.11 -37.77 26.59
N SER A 326 -6.00 -38.38 25.41
CA SER A 326 -5.84 -39.85 25.28
C SER A 326 -4.55 -40.36 25.93
N VAL A 327 -3.43 -39.64 25.81
CA VAL A 327 -2.16 -39.98 26.46
C VAL A 327 -2.26 -39.83 27.98
N PHE A 328 -2.94 -38.78 28.48
CA PHE A 328 -3.21 -38.61 29.91
C PHE A 328 -4.08 -39.74 30.48
N PHE A 329 -5.06 -40.26 29.74
CA PHE A 329 -5.88 -41.38 30.17
C PHE A 329 -5.18 -42.75 30.06
N VAL A 330 -4.27 -42.95 29.10
CA VAL A 330 -3.48 -44.19 28.99
C VAL A 330 -2.35 -44.26 30.02
N GLY A 331 -1.84 -43.11 30.49
CA GLY A 331 -0.86 -43.03 31.58
C GLY A 331 -1.46 -43.26 32.99
N TYR A 332 -2.78 -43.19 33.13
CA TYR A 332 -3.51 -43.53 34.35
C TYR A 332 -3.86 -45.03 34.35
N LYS A 333 -2.88 -45.88 34.65
CA LYS A 333 -3.17 -47.22 35.19
C LYS A 333 -3.36 -47.08 36.71
N PRO A 334 -4.50 -47.49 37.29
CA PRO A 334 -4.70 -47.48 38.74
C PRO A 334 -3.72 -48.39 39.48
#